data_AF-A0A9E0TIQ6-F1
#
_entry.id   AF-A0A9E0TIQ6-F1
#
_cell.length_a   1.000
_cell.length_b   1.000
_cell.length_c   1.000
_cell.angle_alpha   90.00
_cell.angle_beta   90.00
_cell.angle_gamma   90.00
#
_symmetry.space_group_name_H-M   'P 1'
#
loop_
_entity.id
_entity.type
_entity.pdbx_description
1 polymer ?
#
loop_
_entity_poly.entity_id
_entity_poly.type
_entity_poly.pdbx_seq_one_letter_code
_entity_poly.pdbx_strand_id
1 'polypeptide(L)'
;MLTANADHHPLMRRMHKLDPRLPPDLQDKRSVIPLAPQVWDAWLAGTPQTAQGLFKVPEESSFAVEIPNKVAPRQVDDAQP
;
A
#
# COMPACT_ATOMS: atom_id res chain seq x y z
N MET A 1 0.91 16.05 0.64
CA MET A 1 -0.04 14.91 0.68
C MET A 1 -0.54 14.75 2.10
N LEU A 2 -1.81 14.41 2.31
CA LEU A 2 -2.31 14.07 3.64
C LEU A 2 -1.80 12.69 4.07
N THR A 3 -1.49 12.55 5.35
CA THR A 3 -0.96 11.33 5.93
C THR A 3 -1.68 10.94 7.22
N ALA A 4 -1.77 9.64 7.46
CA ALA A 4 -2.34 9.05 8.67
C ALA A 4 -1.29 8.19 9.40
N ASN A 5 -1.51 7.94 10.69
CA ASN A 5 -0.68 7.02 11.47
C ASN A 5 -0.75 5.61 10.89
N ALA A 6 0.38 4.92 10.85
CA ALA A 6 0.51 3.58 10.28
C ALA A 6 1.35 2.64 11.16
N ASP A 7 1.50 2.95 12.45
CA ASP A 7 2.38 2.20 13.37
C ASP A 7 1.92 0.74 13.52
N HIS A 8 0.61 0.55 13.49
CA HIS A 8 -0.05 -0.74 13.62
C HIS A 8 -0.37 -1.40 12.27
N HIS A 9 -0.06 -0.74 11.15
CA HIS A 9 -0.37 -1.29 9.83
C HIS A 9 0.54 -2.49 9.52
N PRO A 10 0.02 -3.67 9.14
CA PRO A 10 0.80 -4.90 9.01
C PRO A 10 2.02 -4.79 8.07
N LEU A 11 1.85 -4.05 6.97
CA LEU A 11 2.86 -3.84 5.93
C LEU A 11 3.63 -2.52 6.11
N MET A 12 2.92 -1.41 6.30
CA MET A 12 3.48 -0.05 6.18
C MET A 12 4.42 0.29 7.33
N ARG A 13 4.21 -0.29 8.52
CA ARG A 13 5.09 -0.11 9.67
C ARG A 13 6.53 -0.56 9.41
N ARG A 14 6.73 -1.45 8.42
CA ARG A 14 8.03 -2.04 8.05
C ARG A 14 8.79 -1.24 7.00
N MET A 15 8.15 -0.28 6.33
CA MET A 15 8.72 0.42 5.17
C MET A 15 9.55 1.65 5.54
N HIS A 16 9.37 2.20 6.74
CA HIS A 16 10.09 3.39 7.16
C HIS A 16 11.44 3.03 7.76
N LYS A 17 12.44 3.89 7.54
CA LYS A 17 13.68 3.86 8.32
C LYS A 17 13.34 3.99 9.81
N LEU A 18 13.98 3.18 10.64
CA LEU A 18 13.87 3.29 12.09
C LEU A 18 14.64 4.53 12.57
N ASP A 19 14.03 5.30 13.46
CA ASP A 19 14.75 6.36 14.19
C ASP A 19 15.59 5.69 15.30
N PRO A 20 16.93 5.75 15.24
CA PRO A 20 17.79 5.09 16.23
C PRO A 20 17.70 5.71 17.62
N ARG A 21 17.07 6.89 17.76
CA ARG A 21 16.87 7.58 19.05
C ARG A 21 15.63 7.08 19.80
N LEU A 22 14.76 6.34 19.13
CA LEU A 22 13.47 5.91 19.66
C LEU A 22 13.41 4.38 19.75
N PRO A 23 12.80 3.81 20.80
CA PRO A 23 12.53 2.38 20.85
C PRO A 23 11.51 1.97 19.76
N PRO A 24 11.42 0.68 19.40
CA PRO A 24 10.60 0.20 18.28
C PRO A 24 9.11 0.54 18.35
N ASP A 25 8.57 0.67 19.56
CA ASP A 25 7.16 0.97 19.88
C ASP A 25 6.83 2.47 19.88
N LEU A 26 7.84 3.34 19.88
CA LEU A 26 7.67 4.81 19.81
C LEU A 26 8.03 5.38 18.44
N GLN A 27 8.07 4.52 17.43
CA GLN A 27 8.37 4.91 16.07
C GLN A 27 7.13 5.54 15.42
N ASP A 28 7.24 6.76 14.89
CA ASP A 28 6.18 7.35 14.06
C ASP A 28 6.28 6.80 12.62
N LYS A 29 5.23 6.13 12.18
CA LYS A 29 5.08 5.59 10.82
C LYS A 29 3.89 6.26 10.17
N ARG A 30 4.09 6.82 8.98
CA ARG A 30 3.07 7.58 8.27
C ARG A 30 2.80 6.99 6.90
N SER A 31 1.53 6.77 6.57
CA SER A 31 1.12 6.43 5.21
C SER A 31 0.37 7.59 4.59
N VAL A 32 0.51 7.75 3.27
CA VAL A 32 -0.38 8.63 2.51
C VAL A 32 -1.80 8.07 2.52
N ILE A 33 -2.80 8.93 2.34
CA ILE A 33 -4.20 8.51 2.20
C ILE A 33 -4.51 8.43 0.69
N PRO A 34 -4.45 7.24 0.05
CA PRO A 34 -4.84 7.09 -1.33
C PRO A 34 -6.37 7.19 -1.46
N LEU A 35 -6.82 7.81 -2.54
CA LEU A 35 -8.25 7.91 -2.87
C LEU A 35 -8.56 7.07 -4.09
N ALA A 36 -9.54 6.18 -3.95
CA ALA A 36 -10.04 5.42 -5.08
C ALA A 36 -10.83 6.34 -6.03
N PRO A 37 -10.84 6.07 -7.35
CA PRO A 37 -11.49 6.95 -8.33
C PRO A 37 -12.95 7.27 -8.01
N GLN A 38 -13.69 6.30 -7.47
CA GLN A 38 -15.10 6.46 -7.13
C GLN A 38 -15.41 7.49 -6.03
N VAL A 39 -14.40 7.97 -5.29
CA VAL A 39 -14.59 9.00 -4.24
C VAL A 39 -14.00 10.36 -4.62
N TRP A 40 -13.53 10.54 -5.86
CA TRP A 40 -12.91 11.79 -6.28
C TRP A 40 -13.88 12.97 -6.24
N ASP A 41 -15.13 12.81 -6.67
CA ASP A 41 -16.11 13.90 -6.61
C ASP A 41 -16.41 14.33 -5.17
N ALA A 42 -16.56 13.36 -4.27
CA ALA A 42 -16.75 13.61 -2.85
C ALA A 42 -15.53 14.32 -2.21
N TRP A 43 -14.33 14.09 -2.73
CA TRP A 43 -13.10 14.76 -2.32
C TRP A 43 -12.95 16.17 -2.89
N LEU A 44 -13.17 16.34 -4.20
CA LEU A 44 -12.90 17.59 -4.92
C LEU A 44 -14.02 18.63 -4.79
N ALA A 45 -15.28 18.17 -4.74
CA ALA A 45 -16.46 19.03 -4.73
C ALA A 45 -17.28 18.93 -3.43
N GLY A 46 -16.92 18.01 -2.53
CA GLY A 46 -17.59 17.82 -1.25
C GLY A 46 -17.21 18.85 -0.18
N THR A 47 -17.76 18.65 1.02
CA THR A 47 -17.42 19.47 2.20
C THR A 47 -16.17 18.91 2.90
N PRO A 48 -15.49 19.72 3.73
CA PRO A 48 -14.40 19.22 4.58
C PRO A 48 -14.79 18.02 5.43
N GLN A 49 -16.03 17.96 5.93
CA GLN A 49 -16.55 16.83 6.71
C GLN A 49 -16.64 15.56 5.87
N THR A 50 -17.16 15.65 4.64
CA THR A 50 -17.18 14.52 3.69
C THR A 50 -15.77 14.04 3.38
N ALA A 51 -14.85 14.97 3.10
CA ALA A 51 -13.46 14.65 2.80
C ALA A 51 -12.73 13.95 3.96
N GLN A 52 -12.97 14.39 5.21
CA GLN A 52 -12.41 13.74 6.41
C GLN A 52 -12.92 12.30 6.57
N GLY A 53 -14.16 12.01 6.17
CA GLY A 53 -14.72 10.65 6.16
C GLY A 53 -13.98 9.68 5.23
N LEU A 54 -13.18 10.19 4.29
CA LEU A 54 -12.36 9.40 3.36
C LEU A 54 -10.98 9.03 3.92
N PHE A 55 -10.61 9.53 5.10
CA PHE A 55 -9.27 9.32 5.67
C PHE A 55 -9.08 7.87 6.14
N LYS A 56 -8.48 7.06 5.28
CA LYS A 56 -8.18 5.66 5.57
C LYS A 56 -6.78 5.29 5.09
N VAL A 57 -6.06 4.55 5.93
CA VAL A 57 -4.86 3.82 5.51
C VAL A 57 -5.33 2.63 4.66
N PRO A 58 -4.68 2.34 3.52
CA PRO A 58 -5.05 1.21 2.69
C PRO A 58 -4.81 -0.11 3.43
N GLU A 59 -5.79 -1.01 3.38
CA GLU A 59 -5.68 -2.39 3.88
C GLU A 59 -4.49 -3.13 3.23
N GLU A 60 -3.87 -4.07 3.94
CA GLU A 60 -2.73 -4.84 3.42
C GLU A 60 -3.04 -5.57 2.11
N SER A 61 -4.28 -6.05 1.95
CA SER A 61 -4.76 -6.77 0.77
C SER A 61 -4.79 -5.90 -0.48
N SER A 62 -4.85 -4.57 -0.34
CA SER A 62 -4.83 -3.63 -1.46
C SER A 62 -3.49 -3.64 -2.22
N PHE A 63 -2.45 -4.19 -1.61
CA PHE A 63 -1.12 -4.33 -2.19
C PHE A 63 -0.85 -5.72 -2.76
N ALA A 64 -1.79 -6.67 -2.63
CA ALA A 64 -1.63 -8.00 -3.18
C ALA A 64 -1.63 -7.94 -4.72
N VAL A 65 -0.69 -8.64 -5.34
CA VAL A 65 -0.61 -8.82 -6.79
C VAL A 65 -0.47 -10.31 -7.07
N GLU A 66 -1.24 -10.83 -8.02
CA GLU A 66 -1.05 -12.18 -8.52
C GLU A 66 0.27 -12.24 -9.30
N ILE A 67 1.20 -13.08 -8.84
CA ILE A 67 2.41 -13.38 -9.60
C ILE A 67 2.09 -14.58 -10.49
N PRO A 68 2.04 -14.42 -11.83
CA PRO A 68 1.83 -15.56 -12.71
C PRO A 68 2.97 -16.56 -12.49
N ASN A 69 2.61 -17.84 -12.34
CA ASN A 69 3.58 -18.92 -12.19
C ASN A 69 4.64 -18.84 -13.28
N LYS A 70 5.91 -19.07 -12.90
CA LYS A 70 7.07 -19.08 -13.80
C LYS A 70 6.72 -19.94 -15.03
N VAL A 71 6.68 -19.31 -16.21
CA VAL A 71 6.45 -20.01 -17.48
C VAL A 71 7.42 -21.18 -17.54
N ALA A 72 6.90 -22.41 -17.72
CA ALA A 72 7.73 -23.60 -17.82
C ALA A 72 8.84 -23.38 -18.87
N PRO A 73 10.07 -23.84 -18.63
CA PRO A 73 11.14 -23.70 -19.62
C PRO A 73 10.66 -24.25 -20.96
N ARG A 74 10.80 -23.45 -22.02
CA ARG A 74 10.48 -23.84 -23.40
C ARG A 74 11.22 -25.16 -23.68
N GLN A 75 10.51 -26.25 -23.95
CA GLN A 75 11.18 -27.45 -24.44
C GLN A 75 11.90 -27.06 -25.73
N VAL A 76 13.22 -27.18 -25.70
CA VAL A 76 14.00 -27.33 -26.91
C VAL A 76 13.61 -28.69 -27.45
N ASP A 77 12.87 -28.70 -28.55
CA ASP A 77 12.64 -29.95 -29.29
C ASP A 77 14.02 -30.47 -29.68
N ASP A 78 14.37 -31.63 -29.14
CA ASP A 78 15.51 -32.40 -29.60
C ASP A 78 15.27 -32.68 -31.09
N ALA A 79 16.07 -32.02 -31.93
CA ALA A 79 16.20 -32.41 -33.32
C ALA A 79 16.76 -33.83 -33.33
N GLN A 80 15.83 -34.78 -33.53
CA GLN A 80 16.01 -36.18 -33.89
C GLN A 80 17.12 -36.33 -34.97
N PRO A 81 17.94 -37.41 -34.93
CA PRO A 81 19.32 -37.47 -35.45
C PRO A 81 19.52 -37.27 -36.95
#